data_AF-A0A7K6JDH4-F1
#
_entry.id   AF-A0A7K6JDH4-F1
#
_cell.length_a   1.000
_cell.length_b   1.000
_cell.length_c   1.000
_cell.angle_alpha   90.00
_cell.angle_beta   90.00
_cell.angle_gamma   90.00
#
_symmetry.space_group_name_H-M   'P 1'
#
loop_
_entity.id
_entity.type
_entity.pdbx_description
1 polymer ?
#
loop_
_entity_poly.entity_id
_entity_poly.type
_entity_poly.pdbx_seq_one_letter_code
_entity_poly.pdbx_strand_id
1 'polypeptide(L)'
;MFPWLLLALSVCARPGTAVSPAVPPRHMDSLLDILDALESPARGSFPGTAAALGRGLGVCSTPGCRAVLGEPPGILERPPVVTPGQWQLLTELLRHDPATPERGAVLAPDGSTVALGPLLAGIEVGLRSSGFGRLLPTLDLPADPGLAVTIAEALGTSFLLAEGGDSNATALGPDGCWGDVENPQNYTLRGPPSPVPDPVAIGAMDGVVLGAQLARGPLPVAELLRGYYGTGNGSEAGRPPSSYRYWDFGALVGQGQLEKEVAAVLGVLRTLSPTPELLRDVGTPEVAAVARRAAREFSERYVGTGGVAP
;
A
#
# COMPACT_ATOMS: atom_id res chain seq x y z
N MET A 1 18.26 -75.54 22.77
CA MET A 1 17.17 -74.57 22.94
C MET A 1 17.72 -73.20 22.59
N PHE A 2 17.49 -72.77 21.35
CA PHE A 2 17.99 -71.50 20.80
C PHE A 2 16.96 -70.40 20.99
N PRO A 3 17.34 -69.22 21.49
CA PRO A 3 16.43 -68.10 21.65
C PRO A 3 16.45 -67.16 20.43
N TRP A 4 15.29 -66.55 20.18
CA TRP A 4 15.07 -65.23 19.57
C TRP A 4 15.07 -65.06 18.05
N LEU A 5 13.89 -64.74 17.53
CA LEU A 5 13.66 -63.88 16.36
C LEU A 5 12.22 -63.34 16.43
N LEU A 6 12.05 -62.17 17.06
CA LEU A 6 10.87 -61.33 16.87
C LEU A 6 11.21 -60.34 15.77
N LEU A 7 10.66 -60.57 14.57
CA LEU A 7 10.65 -59.58 13.49
C LEU A 7 9.76 -58.40 13.91
N ALA A 8 10.38 -57.25 14.20
CA ALA A 8 9.69 -55.98 14.25
C ALA A 8 9.45 -55.49 12.81
N LEU A 9 8.22 -55.62 12.33
CA LEU A 9 7.75 -54.89 11.14
C LEU A 9 7.63 -53.41 11.50
N SER A 10 8.74 -52.68 11.34
CA SER A 10 8.72 -51.21 11.35
C SER A 10 8.06 -50.75 10.06
N VAL A 11 6.75 -50.51 10.11
CA VAL A 11 6.05 -49.75 9.09
C VAL A 11 6.53 -48.31 9.22
N CYS A 12 7.37 -47.87 8.28
CA CYS A 12 7.69 -46.46 8.10
C CYS A 12 6.40 -45.72 7.72
N ALA A 13 5.62 -45.29 8.70
CA ALA A 13 4.65 -44.24 8.50
C ALA A 13 5.45 -42.99 8.12
N ARG A 14 5.41 -42.63 6.83
CA ARG A 14 5.91 -41.34 6.37
C ARG A 14 5.21 -40.27 7.23
N PRO A 15 5.94 -39.31 7.83
CA PRO A 15 5.28 -38.16 8.42
C PRO A 15 4.43 -37.55 7.31
N GLY A 16 3.12 -37.44 7.56
CA GLY A 16 2.21 -36.78 6.64
C GLY A 16 2.83 -35.45 6.28
N THR A 17 3.14 -35.25 4.99
CA THR A 17 3.50 -33.95 4.48
C THR A 17 2.37 -33.03 4.87
N ALA A 18 2.58 -32.18 5.88
CA ALA A 18 1.72 -31.05 6.13
C ALA A 18 1.70 -30.30 4.80
N VAL A 19 0.59 -30.40 4.07
CA VAL A 19 0.41 -29.68 2.82
C VAL A 19 0.43 -28.21 3.24
N SER A 20 1.52 -27.51 2.91
CA SER A 20 1.58 -26.06 3.11
C SER A 20 0.32 -25.46 2.50
N PRO A 21 -0.39 -24.58 3.22
CA PRO A 21 -1.63 -24.02 2.70
C PRO A 21 -1.35 -23.34 1.37
N ALA A 22 -2.17 -23.64 0.36
CA ALA A 22 -2.05 -22.99 -0.94
C ALA A 22 -2.30 -21.49 -0.76
N VAL A 23 -1.28 -20.68 -1.07
CA VAL A 23 -1.38 -19.21 -1.04
C VAL A 23 -2.10 -18.77 -2.32
N PRO A 24 -3.18 -17.98 -2.23
CA PRO A 24 -3.87 -17.48 -3.41
C PRO A 24 -2.95 -16.62 -4.30
N PRO A 25 -3.25 -16.48 -5.59
CA PRO A 25 -2.53 -15.55 -6.47
C PRO A 25 -2.63 -14.12 -5.96
N ARG A 26 -1.60 -13.30 -6.22
CA ARG A 26 -1.54 -11.86 -5.93
C ARG A 26 -2.34 -11.03 -6.93
N HIS A 27 -3.57 -11.46 -7.19
CA HIS A 27 -4.57 -10.72 -7.95
C HIS A 27 -5.36 -9.80 -7.03
N MET A 28 -5.84 -8.68 -7.57
CA MET A 28 -6.82 -7.84 -6.87
C MET A 28 -8.07 -8.64 -6.48
N ASP A 29 -8.52 -9.58 -7.31
CA ASP A 29 -9.68 -10.44 -6.99
C ASP A 29 -9.46 -11.30 -5.74
N SER A 30 -8.25 -11.85 -5.56
CA SER A 30 -7.91 -12.58 -4.32
C SER A 30 -8.00 -11.68 -3.09
N LEU A 31 -7.64 -10.39 -3.22
CA LEU A 31 -7.82 -9.43 -2.13
C LEU A 31 -9.31 -9.16 -1.89
N LEU A 32 -10.10 -8.95 -2.95
CA LEU A 32 -11.54 -8.71 -2.85
C LEU A 32 -12.26 -9.86 -2.14
N ASP A 33 -11.91 -11.11 -2.44
CA ASP A 33 -12.47 -12.30 -1.77
C ASP A 33 -12.19 -12.28 -0.26
N ILE A 34 -10.99 -11.85 0.14
CA ILE A 34 -10.60 -11.74 1.54
C ILE A 34 -11.35 -10.60 2.22
N LEU A 35 -11.44 -9.44 1.57
CA LEU A 35 -12.13 -8.26 2.09
C LEU A 35 -13.64 -8.51 2.23
N ASP A 36 -14.30 -9.13 1.25
CA ASP A 36 -15.71 -9.52 1.34
C ASP A 36 -15.95 -10.44 2.54
N ALA A 37 -15.06 -11.42 2.76
CA ALA A 37 -15.16 -12.34 3.88
C ALA A 37 -15.03 -11.60 5.22
N LEU A 38 -14.14 -10.60 5.29
CA LEU A 38 -13.92 -9.76 6.47
C LEU A 38 -15.04 -8.75 6.71
N GLU A 39 -15.69 -8.23 5.68
CA GLU A 39 -16.71 -7.18 5.77
C GLU A 39 -18.14 -7.73 5.76
N SER A 40 -18.33 -9.05 5.61
CA SER A 40 -19.64 -9.68 5.55
C SER A 40 -20.51 -9.38 6.79
N PRO A 41 -21.67 -8.69 6.63
CA PRO A 41 -22.55 -8.33 7.74
C PRO A 41 -23.15 -9.56 8.45
N ALA A 42 -23.32 -10.67 7.71
CA ALA A 42 -23.80 -11.94 8.23
C ALA A 42 -22.89 -12.54 9.32
N ARG A 43 -21.68 -12.00 9.48
CA ARG A 43 -20.67 -12.43 10.46
C ARG A 43 -20.39 -11.37 11.54
N GLY A 44 -21.24 -10.33 11.63
CA GLY A 44 -21.15 -9.29 12.67
C GLY A 44 -20.05 -8.26 12.46
N SER A 45 -19.53 -8.12 11.23
CA SER A 45 -18.47 -7.19 10.88
C SER A 45 -19.01 -5.80 10.49
N PHE A 46 -18.21 -4.77 10.71
CA PHE A 46 -18.55 -3.37 10.46
C PHE A 46 -17.65 -2.76 9.37
N PRO A 47 -18.10 -1.68 8.69
CA PRO A 47 -17.22 -0.86 7.86
C PRO A 47 -15.97 -0.45 8.65
N GLY A 48 -14.79 -0.72 8.10
CA GLY A 48 -13.51 -0.42 8.77
C GLY A 48 -12.80 -1.61 9.42
N THR A 49 -13.39 -2.82 9.47
CA THR A 49 -12.67 -4.04 9.88
C THR A 49 -11.45 -4.29 8.99
N ALA A 50 -11.60 -4.10 7.67
CA ALA A 50 -10.50 -4.21 6.71
C ALA A 50 -9.39 -3.20 6.98
N ALA A 51 -9.74 -1.93 7.26
CA ALA A 51 -8.77 -0.88 7.57
C ALA A 51 -8.06 -1.13 8.91
N ALA A 52 -8.79 -1.57 9.94
CA ALA A 52 -8.22 -1.93 11.24
C ALA A 52 -7.27 -3.14 11.13
N LEU A 53 -7.65 -4.14 10.32
CA LEU A 53 -6.79 -5.28 10.01
C LEU A 53 -5.54 -4.83 9.24
N GLY A 54 -5.72 -3.96 8.24
CA GLY A 54 -4.62 -3.38 7.48
C GLY A 54 -3.60 -2.69 8.36
N ARG A 55 -4.04 -1.89 9.35
CA ARG A 55 -3.14 -1.26 10.30
C ARG A 55 -2.31 -2.25 11.10
N GLY A 56 -2.94 -3.23 11.75
CA GLY A 56 -2.18 -4.17 12.56
C GLY A 56 -1.29 -5.12 11.73
N LEU A 57 -1.50 -5.18 10.41
CA LEU A 57 -0.64 -5.91 9.48
C LEU A 57 0.48 -5.06 8.85
N GLY A 58 0.45 -3.73 8.99
CA GLY A 58 1.57 -2.86 8.61
C GLY A 58 1.31 -1.79 7.56
N VAL A 59 0.05 -1.52 7.17
CA VAL A 59 -0.36 -0.45 6.21
C VAL A 59 0.18 0.95 6.58
N CYS A 60 0.63 1.13 7.82
CA CYS A 60 1.11 2.40 8.35
C CYS A 60 2.35 2.21 9.24
N SER A 61 3.42 1.64 8.68
CA SER A 61 4.64 1.33 9.44
C SER A 61 5.64 2.49 9.53
N THR A 62 5.50 3.54 8.72
CA THR A 62 6.44 4.66 8.67
C THR A 62 6.17 5.69 9.77
N PRO A 63 7.18 6.43 10.26
CA PRO A 63 6.99 7.42 11.31
C PRO A 63 5.96 8.50 10.95
N GLY A 64 5.99 9.03 9.72
CA GLY A 64 5.04 10.06 9.27
C GLY A 64 3.62 9.52 9.20
N CYS A 65 3.43 8.32 8.67
CA CYS A 65 2.13 7.66 8.67
C CYS A 65 1.58 7.48 10.09
N ARG A 66 2.38 6.99 11.03
CA ARG A 66 1.97 6.81 12.44
C ARG A 66 1.64 8.13 13.12
N ALA A 67 2.29 9.23 12.75
CA ALA A 67 1.93 10.55 13.26
C ALA A 67 0.52 10.99 12.85
N VAL A 68 0.06 10.58 11.66
CA VAL A 68 -1.27 10.93 11.12
C VAL A 68 -2.35 9.94 11.58
N LEU A 69 -2.12 8.64 11.38
CA LEU A 69 -3.11 7.58 11.63
C LEU A 69 -2.99 6.94 13.03
N GLY A 70 -1.95 7.27 13.78
CA GLY A 70 -1.65 6.67 15.08
C GLY A 70 -0.97 5.31 14.98
N GLU A 71 -0.55 4.80 16.14
CA GLU A 71 0.08 3.47 16.22
C GLU A 71 -0.88 2.37 15.76
N PRO A 72 -0.35 1.33 15.08
CA PRO A 72 -1.15 0.18 14.71
C PRO A 72 -1.65 -0.53 15.98
N PRO A 73 -2.84 -1.15 15.93
CA PRO A 73 -3.27 -2.05 17.00
C PRO A 73 -2.22 -3.18 17.16
N GLY A 74 -2.07 -3.71 18.38
CA GLY A 74 -1.10 -4.75 18.71
C GLY A 74 -1.30 -6.07 17.93
N ILE A 75 -0.56 -7.12 18.31
CA ILE A 75 -0.52 -8.41 17.60
C ILE A 75 -1.92 -8.86 17.18
N LEU A 76 -2.12 -8.98 15.86
CA LEU A 76 -3.38 -9.47 15.30
C LEU A 76 -3.32 -10.98 15.12
N GLU A 77 -4.33 -11.65 15.66
CA GLU A 77 -4.62 -13.05 15.35
C GLU A 77 -5.39 -13.14 14.03
N ARG A 78 -5.15 -14.22 13.28
CA ARG A 78 -5.87 -14.52 12.05
C ARG A 78 -7.37 -14.66 12.35
N PRO A 79 -8.26 -13.86 11.71
CA PRO A 79 -9.69 -14.04 11.85
C PRO A 79 -10.12 -15.44 11.40
N PRO A 80 -11.05 -16.11 12.10
CA PRO A 80 -11.46 -17.48 11.76
C PRO A 80 -12.09 -17.60 10.36
N VAL A 81 -12.60 -16.49 9.84
CA VAL A 81 -13.15 -16.36 8.48
C VAL A 81 -12.07 -16.45 7.39
N VAL A 82 -10.82 -16.08 7.69
CA VAL A 82 -9.73 -16.06 6.71
C VAL A 82 -8.96 -17.37 6.76
N THR A 83 -8.79 -18.03 5.62
CA THR A 83 -8.00 -19.27 5.52
C THR A 83 -6.52 -19.03 5.83
N PRO A 84 -5.72 -20.06 6.18
CA PRO A 84 -4.29 -19.87 6.43
C PRO A 84 -3.54 -19.27 5.24
N GLY A 85 -3.88 -19.70 4.01
CA GLY A 85 -3.26 -19.18 2.79
C GLY A 85 -3.62 -17.73 2.49
N GLN A 86 -4.88 -17.34 2.69
CA GLN A 86 -5.32 -15.94 2.57
C GLN A 86 -4.67 -15.04 3.62
N TRP A 87 -4.51 -15.53 4.85
CA TRP A 87 -3.83 -14.80 5.92
C TRP A 87 -2.35 -14.60 5.63
N GLN A 88 -1.70 -15.64 5.09
CA GLN A 88 -0.33 -15.53 4.61
C GLN A 88 -0.21 -14.48 3.50
N LEU A 89 -1.08 -14.52 2.49
CA LEU A 89 -1.11 -13.53 1.43
C LEU A 89 -1.27 -12.10 1.97
N LEU A 90 -2.25 -11.86 2.84
CA LEU A 90 -2.44 -10.54 3.46
C LEU A 90 -1.20 -10.08 4.22
N THR A 91 -0.58 -10.97 5.00
CA THR A 91 0.61 -10.64 5.78
C THR A 91 1.78 -10.28 4.86
N GLU A 92 1.96 -11.02 3.76
CA GLU A 92 3.02 -10.74 2.79
C GLU A 92 2.78 -9.43 2.01
N LEU A 93 1.52 -9.09 1.72
CA LEU A 93 1.17 -7.88 0.98
C LEU A 93 1.24 -6.61 1.85
N LEU A 94 0.93 -6.72 3.14
CA LEU A 94 0.77 -5.57 4.02
C LEU A 94 1.95 -5.35 4.97
N ARG A 95 2.78 -6.38 5.19
CA ARG A 95 4.04 -6.20 5.91
C ARG A 95 5.00 -5.46 5.00
N HIS A 96 5.14 -4.18 5.28
CA HIS A 96 6.08 -3.32 4.59
C HIS A 96 7.53 -3.78 4.86
N ASP A 97 8.22 -4.22 3.82
CA ASP A 97 9.67 -4.35 3.79
C ASP A 97 10.23 -3.31 2.81
N PRO A 98 10.91 -2.26 3.29
CA PRO A 98 11.47 -1.23 2.42
C PRO A 98 12.59 -1.75 1.52
N ALA A 99 13.17 -2.93 1.82
CA ALA A 99 14.15 -3.57 0.96
C ALA A 99 13.51 -4.44 -0.14
N THR A 100 12.23 -4.80 0.00
CA THR A 100 11.48 -5.58 -1.00
C THR A 100 10.10 -4.98 -1.27
N PRO A 101 10.01 -3.69 -1.66
CA PRO A 101 8.74 -3.00 -1.88
C PRO A 101 7.86 -3.68 -2.94
N GLU A 102 8.46 -4.46 -3.85
CA GLU A 102 7.79 -5.26 -4.87
C GLU A 102 6.90 -6.37 -4.30
N ARG A 103 7.12 -6.80 -3.05
CA ARG A 103 6.33 -7.85 -2.37
C ARG A 103 5.00 -7.37 -1.82
N GLY A 104 4.79 -6.05 -1.74
CA GLY A 104 3.53 -5.47 -1.30
C GLY A 104 2.49 -5.30 -2.41
N ALA A 105 2.76 -5.80 -3.61
CA ALA A 105 1.99 -5.48 -4.80
C ALA A 105 1.04 -6.60 -5.26
N VAL A 106 -0.05 -6.19 -5.91
CA VAL A 106 -1.02 -7.04 -6.58
C VAL A 106 -1.20 -6.65 -8.04
N LEU A 107 -1.52 -7.61 -8.88
CA LEU A 107 -1.94 -7.39 -10.26
C LEU A 107 -3.42 -7.01 -10.30
N ALA A 108 -3.73 -5.84 -10.86
CA ALA A 108 -5.10 -5.37 -11.03
C ALA A 108 -5.66 -5.77 -12.41
N PRO A 109 -7.00 -5.85 -12.57
CA PRO A 109 -7.64 -6.28 -13.82
C PRO A 109 -7.37 -5.37 -15.02
N ASP A 110 -7.00 -4.11 -14.77
CA ASP A 110 -6.58 -3.15 -15.80
C ASP A 110 -5.13 -3.37 -16.30
N GLY A 111 -4.45 -4.40 -15.80
CA GLY A 111 -3.07 -4.75 -16.13
C GLY A 111 -2.01 -3.98 -15.34
N SER A 112 -2.41 -3.05 -14.47
CA SER A 112 -1.50 -2.32 -13.60
C SER A 112 -1.07 -3.17 -12.40
N THR A 113 0.09 -2.83 -11.82
CA THR A 113 0.56 -3.43 -10.57
C THR A 113 0.46 -2.38 -9.47
N VAL A 114 -0.20 -2.72 -8.36
CA VAL A 114 -0.61 -1.77 -7.33
C VAL A 114 -0.06 -2.20 -5.98
N ALA A 115 0.67 -1.34 -5.28
CA ALA A 115 1.10 -1.61 -3.91
C ALA A 115 -0.06 -1.39 -2.92
N LEU A 116 -0.35 -2.39 -2.08
CA LEU A 116 -1.49 -2.32 -1.16
C LEU A 116 -1.28 -1.41 0.04
N GLY A 117 -0.05 -1.27 0.53
CA GLY A 117 0.27 -0.40 1.66
C GLY A 117 -0.27 1.03 1.48
N PRO A 118 0.22 1.80 0.50
CA PRO A 118 -0.25 3.17 0.29
C PRO A 118 -1.72 3.23 -0.16
N LEU A 119 -2.24 2.23 -0.89
CA LEU A 119 -3.66 2.15 -1.25
C LEU A 119 -4.58 2.12 -0.01
N LEU A 120 -4.31 1.19 0.90
CA LEU A 120 -5.12 1.02 2.10
C LEU A 120 -4.93 2.17 3.10
N ALA A 121 -3.75 2.81 3.13
CA ALA A 121 -3.50 3.97 3.98
C ALA A 121 -4.41 5.16 3.57
N GLY A 122 -4.55 5.42 2.27
CA GLY A 122 -5.44 6.47 1.76
C GLY A 122 -6.93 6.16 2.01
N ILE A 123 -7.33 4.90 1.80
CA ILE A 123 -8.68 4.42 2.14
C ILE A 123 -9.00 4.63 3.63
N GLU A 124 -8.06 4.33 4.52
CA GLU A 124 -8.24 4.53 5.95
C GLU A 124 -8.43 6.01 6.30
N VAL A 125 -7.64 6.91 5.72
CA VAL A 125 -7.83 8.37 5.89
C VAL A 125 -9.23 8.78 5.47
N GLY A 126 -9.73 8.26 4.34
CA GLY A 126 -11.10 8.50 3.86
C GLY A 126 -12.18 8.04 4.83
N LEU A 127 -12.05 6.83 5.38
CA LEU A 127 -12.97 6.30 6.40
C LEU A 127 -12.98 7.16 7.66
N ARG A 128 -11.81 7.58 8.16
CA ARG A 128 -11.73 8.45 9.34
C ARG A 128 -12.35 9.82 9.10
N SER A 129 -12.15 10.37 7.90
CA SER A 129 -12.69 11.66 7.51
C SER A 129 -14.21 11.66 7.38
N SER A 130 -14.83 10.51 7.05
CA SER A 130 -16.29 10.34 7.06
C SER A 130 -16.89 10.05 8.44
N GLY A 131 -16.08 10.04 9.50
CA GLY A 131 -16.52 9.85 10.88
C GLY A 131 -16.24 8.46 11.48
N PHE A 132 -15.59 7.54 10.74
CA PHE A 132 -15.16 6.24 11.27
C PHE A 132 -13.79 6.33 11.94
N GLY A 133 -13.79 6.74 13.21
CA GLY A 133 -12.57 6.95 13.99
C GLY A 133 -12.07 8.40 13.97
N ARG A 134 -11.04 8.70 14.75
CA ARG A 134 -10.49 10.06 14.88
C ARG A 134 -9.07 10.10 14.29
N LEU A 135 -8.78 11.09 13.46
CA LEU A 135 -7.39 11.46 13.16
C LEU A 135 -6.76 12.05 14.42
N LEU A 136 -5.48 11.75 14.70
CA LEU A 136 -4.85 12.28 15.90
C LEU A 136 -4.65 13.79 15.76
N PRO A 137 -5.04 14.61 16.75
CA PRO A 137 -4.97 16.08 16.67
C PRO A 137 -3.58 16.64 17.03
N THR A 138 -2.52 15.84 16.94
CA THR A 138 -1.24 16.18 17.56
C THR A 138 -0.18 16.45 16.49
N LEU A 139 0.36 17.67 16.55
CA LEU A 139 1.40 18.30 15.70
C LEU A 139 0.84 19.14 14.54
N ASP A 140 1.66 20.06 14.02
CA ASP A 140 1.45 20.79 12.76
C ASP A 140 1.41 19.77 11.61
N LEU A 141 0.31 19.03 11.55
CA LEU A 141 0.10 17.93 10.61
C LEU A 141 0.05 18.49 9.19
N PRO A 142 0.47 17.69 8.19
CA PRO A 142 0.30 18.05 6.80
C PRO A 142 -1.17 18.39 6.51
N ALA A 143 -1.41 19.36 5.63
CA ALA A 143 -2.76 19.89 5.41
C ALA A 143 -3.67 18.87 4.71
N ASP A 144 -3.06 17.90 4.01
CA ASP A 144 -3.75 16.76 3.42
C ASP A 144 -3.21 15.44 4.02
N PRO A 145 -3.91 14.88 5.03
CA PRO A 145 -3.57 13.60 5.63
C PRO A 145 -3.50 12.45 4.63
N GLY A 146 -4.27 12.49 3.52
CA GLY A 146 -4.26 11.45 2.51
C GLY A 146 -2.95 11.47 1.74
N LEU A 147 -2.51 12.64 1.28
CA LEU A 147 -1.22 12.78 0.60
C LEU A 147 -0.05 12.47 1.54
N ALA A 148 -0.15 12.89 2.80
CA ALA A 148 0.87 12.65 3.81
C ALA A 148 1.24 11.17 3.95
N VAL A 149 0.22 10.32 4.16
CA VAL A 149 0.42 8.90 4.50
C VAL A 149 0.62 7.99 3.30
N THR A 150 0.19 8.43 2.11
CA THR A 150 0.23 7.60 0.90
C THR A 150 1.50 7.83 0.09
N ILE A 151 1.94 9.08 -0.09
CA ILE A 151 3.02 9.39 -1.03
C ILE A 151 4.02 10.44 -0.55
N ALA A 152 3.61 11.43 0.25
CA ALA A 152 4.47 12.58 0.54
C ALA A 152 5.71 12.18 1.37
N GLU A 153 5.54 11.32 2.38
CA GLU A 153 6.68 10.82 3.18
C GLU A 153 7.64 10.00 2.32
N ALA A 154 7.11 9.12 1.48
CA ALA A 154 7.89 8.27 0.59
C ALA A 154 8.67 9.11 -0.43
N LEU A 155 8.05 10.15 -1.01
CA LEU A 155 8.71 11.08 -1.92
C LEU A 155 9.82 11.88 -1.23
N GLY A 156 9.51 12.50 -0.09
CA GLY A 156 10.47 13.31 0.64
C GLY A 156 11.71 12.52 1.05
N THR A 157 11.50 11.33 1.63
CA THR A 157 12.59 10.45 2.05
C THR A 157 13.38 9.88 0.87
N SER A 158 12.70 9.47 -0.22
CA SER A 158 13.35 8.96 -1.42
C SER A 158 14.29 9.98 -2.06
N PHE A 159 13.83 11.22 -2.22
CA PHE A 159 14.64 12.28 -2.82
C PHE A 159 15.78 12.75 -1.91
N LEU A 160 15.60 12.74 -0.58
CA LEU A 160 16.71 12.99 0.35
C LEU A 160 17.79 11.91 0.26
N LEU A 161 17.40 10.63 0.18
CA LEU A 161 18.34 9.53 0.03
C LEU A 161 19.09 9.58 -1.30
N ALA A 162 18.41 9.99 -2.37
CA ALA A 162 19.01 10.16 -3.69
C ALA A 162 20.00 11.34 -3.76
N GLU A 163 19.85 12.36 -2.90
CA GLU A 163 20.79 13.48 -2.80
C GLU A 163 22.01 13.17 -1.92
N GLY A 164 21.85 12.32 -0.89
CA GLY A 164 22.92 11.95 0.05
C GLY A 164 23.73 10.69 -0.32
N GLY A 165 23.35 9.95 -1.36
CA GLY A 165 23.95 8.66 -1.74
C GLY A 165 24.79 8.66 -3.04
N ASP A 166 25.28 7.48 -3.45
CA ASP A 166 25.95 7.28 -4.73
C ASP A 166 25.10 7.80 -5.90
N SER A 167 25.72 8.52 -6.84
CA SER A 167 25.11 9.26 -7.97
C SER A 167 24.22 8.47 -8.94
N ASN A 168 23.90 7.20 -8.63
CA ASN A 168 23.06 6.29 -9.39
C ASN A 168 21.75 5.91 -8.68
N ALA A 169 21.46 6.45 -7.49
CA ALA A 169 20.21 6.17 -6.77
C ALA A 169 19.01 6.83 -7.46
N THR A 170 18.12 6.02 -8.02
CA THR A 170 16.86 6.48 -8.63
C THR A 170 15.84 6.76 -7.53
N ALA A 171 15.22 7.95 -7.53
CA ALA A 171 14.21 8.31 -6.53
C ALA A 171 12.79 7.81 -6.86
N LEU A 172 12.50 7.55 -8.15
CA LEU A 172 11.18 7.14 -8.66
C LEU A 172 11.29 5.97 -9.65
N GLY A 173 10.33 5.05 -9.60
CA GLY A 173 10.32 3.86 -10.44
C GLY A 173 11.41 2.87 -10.06
N PRO A 174 11.68 1.84 -10.86
CA PRO A 174 11.03 1.51 -12.12
C PRO A 174 9.70 0.75 -11.91
N ASP A 175 9.10 0.35 -13.04
CA ASP A 175 8.12 -0.71 -13.12
C ASP A 175 8.78 -2.10 -13.07
N GLY A 176 7.98 -3.13 -13.27
CA GLY A 176 8.39 -4.52 -13.14
C GLY A 176 7.63 -5.45 -14.07
N CYS A 177 7.75 -6.74 -13.80
CA CYS A 177 6.98 -7.78 -14.48
C CYS A 177 6.57 -8.88 -13.50
N TRP A 178 5.42 -9.47 -13.79
CA TRP A 178 4.99 -10.71 -13.15
C TRP A 178 5.59 -11.89 -13.91
N GLY A 179 6.12 -12.88 -13.17
CA GLY A 179 6.62 -14.12 -13.77
C GLY A 179 5.51 -14.97 -14.40
N ASP A 180 4.28 -14.85 -13.90
CA ASP A 180 3.06 -15.48 -14.41
C ASP A 180 1.89 -14.54 -14.10
N VAL A 181 1.13 -14.14 -15.12
CA VAL A 181 -0.03 -13.25 -14.96
C VAL A 181 -1.31 -13.99 -14.61
N GLU A 182 -1.40 -15.30 -14.89
CA GLU A 182 -2.56 -16.11 -14.51
C GLU A 182 -2.47 -16.49 -13.03
N ASN A 183 -1.24 -16.73 -12.54
CA ASN A 183 -0.94 -17.00 -11.14
C ASN A 183 0.21 -16.10 -10.62
N PRO A 184 -0.03 -14.80 -10.40
CA PRO A 184 0.98 -13.85 -9.96
C PRO A 184 1.46 -14.19 -8.54
N GLN A 185 2.70 -14.66 -8.45
CA GLN A 185 3.39 -14.94 -7.18
C GLN A 185 4.66 -14.11 -7.04
N ASN A 186 5.36 -13.89 -8.16
CA ASN A 186 6.65 -13.23 -8.20
C ASN A 186 6.56 -11.99 -9.09
N TYR A 187 6.72 -10.82 -8.48
CA TYR A 187 6.89 -9.56 -9.17
C TYR A 187 8.37 -9.14 -9.09
N THR A 188 8.95 -8.73 -10.21
CA THR A 188 10.38 -8.38 -10.32
C THR A 188 10.53 -7.03 -10.99
N LEU A 189 11.27 -6.12 -10.37
CA LEU A 189 11.56 -4.80 -10.93
C LEU A 189 12.47 -4.91 -12.16
N ARG A 190 12.23 -4.07 -13.18
CA ARG A 190 12.99 -4.05 -14.43
C ARG A 190 14.27 -3.22 -14.37
N GLY A 191 14.54 -2.58 -13.24
CA GLY A 191 15.71 -1.74 -13.03
C GLY A 191 16.09 -1.68 -11.54
N PRO A 192 17.02 -0.78 -11.17
CA PRO A 192 17.47 -0.64 -9.80
C PRO A 192 16.28 -0.34 -8.86
N PRO A 193 16.22 -0.94 -7.67
CA PRO A 193 15.17 -0.63 -6.72
C PRO A 193 15.24 0.85 -6.32
N SER A 194 14.08 1.48 -6.16
CA SER A 194 13.94 2.77 -5.47
C SER A 194 12.99 2.62 -4.28
N PRO A 195 12.99 3.59 -3.35
CA PRO A 195 11.98 3.66 -2.31
C PRO A 195 10.55 3.89 -2.84
N VAL A 196 10.39 4.42 -4.07
CA VAL A 196 9.07 4.70 -4.69
C VAL A 196 9.02 4.08 -6.10
N PRO A 197 8.96 2.74 -6.21
CA PRO A 197 8.75 2.09 -7.49
C PRO A 197 7.34 2.38 -8.03
N ASP A 198 7.12 2.14 -9.32
CA ASP A 198 5.86 2.51 -9.99
C ASP A 198 4.61 1.93 -9.27
N PRO A 199 4.60 0.68 -8.73
CA PRO A 199 3.45 0.18 -7.97
C PRO A 199 3.14 0.95 -6.68
N VAL A 200 4.16 1.50 -6.01
CA VAL A 200 3.98 2.33 -4.82
C VAL A 200 3.32 3.65 -5.21
N ALA A 201 3.82 4.30 -6.27
CA ALA A 201 3.20 5.50 -6.80
C ALA A 201 1.73 5.26 -7.20
N ILE A 202 1.48 4.17 -7.94
CA ILE A 202 0.14 3.77 -8.37
C ILE A 202 -0.79 3.53 -7.17
N GLY A 203 -0.36 2.70 -6.21
CA GLY A 203 -1.15 2.43 -5.01
C GLY A 203 -1.45 3.68 -4.20
N ALA A 204 -0.51 4.63 -4.15
CA ALA A 204 -0.71 5.88 -3.46
C ALA A 204 -1.73 6.80 -4.16
N MET A 205 -1.65 6.92 -5.49
CA MET A 205 -2.64 7.70 -6.25
C MET A 205 -4.04 7.11 -6.09
N ASP A 206 -4.17 5.79 -6.23
CA ASP A 206 -5.44 5.08 -6.04
C ASP A 206 -5.96 5.27 -4.60
N GLY A 207 -5.08 5.18 -3.60
CA GLY A 207 -5.42 5.42 -2.19
C GLY A 207 -5.96 6.83 -1.93
N VAL A 208 -5.38 7.86 -2.55
CA VAL A 208 -5.87 9.25 -2.43
C VAL A 208 -7.23 9.42 -3.11
N VAL A 209 -7.38 8.91 -4.34
CA VAL A 209 -8.64 8.98 -5.10
C VAL A 209 -9.78 8.29 -4.34
N LEU A 210 -9.54 7.06 -3.89
CA LEU A 210 -10.54 6.25 -3.18
C LEU A 210 -10.81 6.76 -1.76
N GLY A 211 -9.77 7.25 -1.07
CA GLY A 211 -9.93 7.91 0.23
C GLY A 211 -10.82 9.15 0.14
N ALA A 212 -10.62 9.99 -0.88
CA ALA A 212 -11.45 11.17 -1.11
C ALA A 212 -12.91 10.80 -1.42
N GLN A 213 -13.15 9.67 -2.11
CA GLN A 213 -14.49 9.16 -2.35
C GLN A 213 -15.16 8.71 -1.04
N LEU A 214 -14.47 7.93 -0.21
CA LEU A 214 -14.99 7.45 1.07
C LEU A 214 -15.27 8.58 2.07
N ALA A 215 -14.49 9.66 2.02
CA ALA A 215 -14.73 10.84 2.86
C ALA A 215 -16.11 11.48 2.59
N ARG A 216 -16.68 11.30 1.39
CA ARG A 216 -18.01 11.81 1.01
C ARG A 216 -19.14 10.85 1.39
N GLY A 217 -18.85 9.56 1.52
CA GLY A 217 -19.83 8.53 1.83
C GLY A 217 -19.14 7.20 2.12
N PRO A 218 -19.30 6.64 3.34
CA PRO A 218 -18.68 5.38 3.70
C PRO A 218 -19.28 4.22 2.90
N LEU A 219 -18.42 3.37 2.35
CA LEU A 219 -18.78 2.14 1.65
C LEU A 219 -17.89 1.00 2.17
N PRO A 220 -18.33 -0.27 2.09
CA PRO A 220 -17.44 -1.42 2.28
C PRO A 220 -16.23 -1.31 1.35
N VAL A 221 -15.04 -1.60 1.86
CA VAL A 221 -13.79 -1.47 1.08
C VAL A 221 -13.80 -2.42 -0.11
N ALA A 222 -14.35 -3.63 0.04
CA ALA A 222 -14.48 -4.59 -1.05
C ALA A 222 -15.40 -4.07 -2.16
N GLU A 223 -16.51 -3.41 -1.81
CA GLU A 223 -17.44 -2.80 -2.77
C GLU A 223 -16.76 -1.65 -3.53
N LEU A 224 -16.02 -0.79 -2.82
CA LEU A 224 -15.28 0.32 -3.40
C LEU A 224 -14.23 -0.16 -4.40
N LEU A 225 -13.38 -1.11 -4.00
CA LEU A 225 -12.30 -1.63 -4.84
C LEU A 225 -12.85 -2.39 -6.05
N ARG A 226 -13.95 -3.14 -5.88
CA ARG A 226 -14.64 -3.82 -6.98
C ARG A 226 -15.21 -2.84 -8.00
N GLY A 227 -15.79 -1.72 -7.55
CA GLY A 227 -16.28 -0.67 -8.44
C GLY A 227 -15.14 0.07 -9.17
N TYR A 228 -13.99 0.21 -8.52
CA TYR A 228 -12.85 0.96 -9.07
C TYR A 228 -11.99 0.18 -10.05
N TYR A 229 -11.63 -1.07 -9.70
CA TYR A 229 -10.78 -1.94 -10.51
C TYR A 229 -11.58 -2.87 -11.43
N GLY A 230 -12.85 -3.11 -11.12
CA GLY A 230 -13.74 -3.94 -11.92
C GLY A 230 -14.30 -3.22 -13.14
N THR A 231 -14.64 -4.00 -14.17
CA THR A 231 -15.19 -3.52 -15.45
C THR A 231 -16.73 -3.48 -15.49
N GLY A 232 -17.42 -3.72 -14.36
CA GLY A 232 -18.87 -3.96 -14.32
C GLY A 232 -19.71 -2.90 -15.05
N ASN A 233 -20.71 -3.37 -15.82
CA ASN A 233 -21.77 -2.78 -16.68
C ASN A 233 -21.94 -1.24 -16.91
N GLY A 234 -21.05 -0.35 -16.48
CA GLY A 234 -21.34 1.07 -16.29
C GLY A 234 -20.34 2.09 -16.84
N SER A 235 -19.26 1.68 -17.54
CA SER A 235 -18.47 2.65 -18.32
C SER A 235 -18.81 2.51 -19.80
N GLU A 236 -19.19 3.63 -20.43
CA GLU A 236 -19.54 3.72 -21.86
C GLU A 236 -18.41 3.25 -22.81
N ALA A 237 -17.21 2.95 -22.28
CA ALA A 237 -16.01 2.57 -23.02
C ALA A 237 -15.39 1.21 -22.61
N GLY A 238 -15.98 0.44 -21.70
CA GLY A 238 -15.46 -0.88 -21.29
C GLY A 238 -14.13 -0.88 -20.53
N ARG A 239 -13.68 0.27 -20.01
CA ARG A 239 -12.49 0.40 -19.15
C ARG A 239 -12.90 0.64 -17.69
N PRO A 240 -12.20 0.07 -16.70
CA PRO A 240 -12.49 0.32 -15.29
C PRO A 240 -12.09 1.76 -14.90
N PRO A 241 -12.74 2.37 -13.88
CA PRO A 241 -12.38 3.69 -13.38
C PRO A 241 -10.88 3.87 -13.06
N SER A 242 -10.23 2.82 -12.57
CA SER A 242 -8.78 2.80 -12.33
C SER A 242 -7.93 3.16 -13.57
N SER A 243 -8.45 3.05 -14.79
CA SER A 243 -7.75 3.50 -16.01
C SER A 243 -7.55 5.02 -16.07
N TYR A 244 -8.31 5.79 -15.29
CA TYR A 244 -8.28 7.27 -15.27
C TYR A 244 -7.52 7.84 -14.06
N ARG A 245 -6.90 6.97 -13.24
CA ARG A 245 -6.27 7.34 -11.95
C ARG A 245 -5.36 8.56 -12.00
N TYR A 246 -4.55 8.69 -13.04
CA TYR A 246 -3.57 9.78 -13.17
C TYR A 246 -4.27 11.13 -13.32
N TRP A 247 -5.36 11.15 -14.09
CA TRP A 247 -6.18 12.32 -14.30
C TRP A 247 -6.99 12.64 -13.04
N ASP A 248 -7.62 11.63 -12.42
CA ASP A 248 -8.41 11.81 -11.19
C ASP A 248 -7.55 12.32 -10.03
N PHE A 249 -6.37 11.72 -9.84
CA PHE A 249 -5.41 12.17 -8.84
C PHE A 249 -4.97 13.61 -9.10
N GLY A 250 -4.59 13.94 -10.34
CA GLY A 250 -4.19 15.29 -10.71
C GLY A 250 -5.28 16.34 -10.46
N ALA A 251 -6.53 16.00 -10.78
CA ALA A 251 -7.69 16.85 -10.54
C ALA A 251 -7.97 17.08 -9.05
N LEU A 252 -7.74 16.07 -8.20
CA LEU A 252 -7.95 16.14 -6.76
C LEU A 252 -6.87 16.95 -6.03
N VAL A 253 -5.60 16.68 -6.34
CA VAL A 253 -4.46 17.28 -5.61
C VAL A 253 -4.27 18.73 -6.01
N GLY A 254 -4.49 19.07 -7.28
CA GLY A 254 -4.27 20.42 -7.79
C GLY A 254 -2.79 20.83 -7.80
N GLN A 255 -2.51 22.02 -8.31
CA GLN A 255 -1.13 22.47 -8.53
C GLN A 255 -0.43 22.86 -7.23
N GLY A 256 0.77 22.32 -7.01
CA GLY A 256 1.66 22.68 -5.90
C GLY A 256 1.25 22.13 -4.54
N GLN A 257 0.14 21.42 -4.43
CA GLN A 257 -0.29 20.80 -3.18
C GLN A 257 0.68 19.67 -2.77
N LEU A 258 1.09 18.83 -3.71
CA LEU A 258 2.08 17.77 -3.45
C LEU A 258 3.41 18.33 -2.89
N GLU A 259 3.91 19.45 -3.44
CA GLU A 259 5.12 20.13 -2.92
C GLU A 259 4.93 20.55 -1.46
N LYS A 260 3.79 21.16 -1.12
CA LYS A 260 3.49 21.58 0.26
C LYS A 260 3.46 20.39 1.21
N GLU A 261 2.80 19.30 0.82
CA GLU A 261 2.66 18.12 1.68
C GLU A 261 4.00 17.40 1.88
N VAL A 262 4.85 17.32 0.85
CA VAL A 262 6.21 16.78 0.98
C VAL A 262 7.04 17.65 1.94
N ALA A 263 6.97 18.98 1.83
CA ALA A 263 7.69 19.87 2.75
C ALA A 263 7.17 19.74 4.19
N ALA A 264 5.85 19.66 4.37
CA ALA A 264 5.21 19.54 5.67
C ALA A 264 5.60 18.23 6.36
N VAL A 265 5.52 17.09 5.67
CA VAL A 265 5.83 15.80 6.26
C VAL A 265 7.32 15.68 6.61
N LEU A 266 8.23 16.22 5.80
CA LEU A 266 9.66 16.29 6.14
C LEU A 266 9.91 17.15 7.39
N GLY A 267 9.13 18.23 7.56
CA GLY A 267 9.10 19.01 8.79
C GLY A 267 8.68 18.18 10.00
N VAL A 268 7.62 17.37 9.87
CA VAL A 268 7.15 16.47 10.92
C VAL A 268 8.20 15.40 11.26
N LEU A 269 8.79 14.73 10.27
CA LEU A 269 9.78 13.67 10.48
C LEU A 269 11.03 14.13 11.25
N ARG A 270 11.43 15.40 11.11
CA ARG A 270 12.51 15.98 11.92
C ARG A 270 12.22 15.99 13.41
N THR A 271 10.96 15.91 13.82
CA THR A 271 10.53 15.95 15.22
C THR A 271 10.27 14.56 15.81
N LEU A 272 10.09 13.55 14.96
CA LEU A 272 9.70 12.20 15.38
C LEU A 272 10.92 11.29 15.48
N SER A 273 11.13 10.60 16.60
CA SER A 273 12.18 9.56 16.71
C SER A 273 11.87 8.34 15.81
N PRO A 274 12.88 7.70 15.17
CA PRO A 274 14.32 7.99 15.18
C PRO A 274 14.78 8.92 14.04
N THR A 275 13.85 9.46 13.24
CA THR A 275 14.15 10.32 12.09
C THR A 275 14.82 11.69 12.36
N PRO A 276 14.93 12.26 13.59
CA PRO A 276 15.59 13.55 13.77
C PRO A 276 17.09 13.45 13.51
N GLU A 277 17.69 12.27 13.70
CA GLU A 277 19.12 12.03 13.51
C GLU A 277 19.49 11.99 12.01
N LEU A 278 18.61 11.41 11.19
CA LEU A 278 18.77 11.34 9.73
C LEU A 278 18.55 12.71 9.05
N LEU A 279 17.70 13.55 9.63
CA LEU A 279 17.28 14.83 9.06
C LEU A 279 17.89 16.04 9.77
N ARG A 280 18.83 15.82 10.70
CA ARG A 280 19.39 16.86 11.58
C ARG A 280 20.13 17.95 10.82
N ASP A 281 20.86 17.53 9.80
CA ASP A 281 21.74 18.41 9.03
C ASP A 281 21.03 18.97 7.78
N VAL A 282 19.82 18.47 7.49
CA VAL A 282 19.00 18.95 6.36
C VAL A 282 18.40 20.30 6.75
N GLY A 283 18.68 21.36 6.00
CA GLY A 283 18.16 22.71 6.27
C GLY A 283 16.71 22.94 5.81
N THR A 284 16.05 23.99 6.27
CA THR A 284 14.74 24.43 5.73
C THR A 284 14.77 24.73 4.22
N PRO A 285 15.81 25.42 3.69
CA PRO A 285 15.94 25.64 2.25
C PRO A 285 16.10 24.34 1.45
N GLU A 286 16.80 23.36 2.01
CA GLU A 286 17.04 22.06 1.40
C GLU A 286 15.75 21.23 1.33
N VAL A 287 14.95 21.22 2.42
CA VAL A 287 13.61 20.61 2.38
C VAL A 287 12.72 21.24 1.32
N ALA A 288 12.76 22.56 1.16
CA ALA A 288 11.98 23.21 0.12
C ALA A 288 12.46 22.82 -1.29
N ALA A 289 13.77 22.67 -1.49
CA ALA A 289 14.35 22.24 -2.76
C ALA A 289 13.97 20.79 -3.10
N VAL A 290 14.11 19.87 -2.13
CA VAL A 290 13.71 18.47 -2.23
C VAL A 290 12.22 18.35 -2.53
N ALA A 291 11.36 19.03 -1.76
CA ALA A 291 9.92 18.96 -1.94
C ALA A 291 9.48 19.42 -3.34
N ARG A 292 10.06 20.53 -3.82
CA ARG A 292 9.81 21.04 -5.17
C ARG A 292 10.27 20.07 -6.25
N ARG A 293 11.45 19.48 -6.08
CA ARG A 293 12.01 18.51 -7.04
C ARG A 293 11.16 17.25 -7.07
N ALA A 294 10.84 16.68 -5.91
CA ALA A 294 10.04 15.47 -5.77
C ALA A 294 8.64 15.64 -6.39
N ALA A 295 7.95 16.75 -6.07
CA ALA A 295 6.62 17.02 -6.61
C ALA A 295 6.64 17.24 -8.13
N ARG A 296 7.66 17.95 -8.64
CA ARG A 296 7.82 18.19 -10.08
C ARG A 296 8.06 16.88 -10.83
N GLU A 297 9.08 16.10 -10.43
CA GLU A 297 9.43 14.86 -11.13
C GLU A 297 8.32 13.81 -11.04
N PHE A 298 7.61 13.73 -9.90
CA PHE A 298 6.42 12.88 -9.77
C PHE A 298 5.30 13.32 -10.74
N SER A 299 5.01 14.61 -10.80
CA SER A 299 3.95 15.15 -11.67
C SER A 299 4.28 14.95 -13.15
N GLU A 300 5.52 15.20 -13.56
CA GLU A 300 6.01 14.98 -14.92
C GLU A 300 5.89 13.51 -15.33
N ARG A 301 6.17 12.58 -14.41
CA ARG A 301 6.14 11.15 -14.70
C ARG A 301 4.72 10.57 -14.74
N TYR A 302 3.84 10.96 -13.81
CA TYR A 302 2.56 10.26 -13.60
C TYR A 302 1.32 11.07 -13.94
N VAL A 303 1.29 12.36 -13.61
CA VAL A 303 0.07 13.19 -13.75
C VAL A 303 0.01 13.88 -15.11
N GLY A 304 1.18 14.10 -15.71
CA GLY A 304 1.35 14.90 -16.92
C GLY A 304 1.24 16.41 -16.64
N THR A 305 1.79 17.22 -17.55
CA THR A 305 1.64 18.68 -17.49
C THR A 305 0.25 19.07 -17.98
N GLY A 306 -0.72 19.14 -17.06
CA GLY A 306 -2.04 19.72 -17.22
C GLY A 306 -2.62 19.85 -18.65
N GLY A 307 -3.50 18.91 -19.02
CA GLY A 307 -4.54 19.11 -20.02
C GLY A 307 -4.12 19.00 -21.49
N VAL A 308 -4.36 17.83 -22.08
CA VAL A 308 -5.06 17.56 -23.35
C VAL A 308 -4.83 16.07 -23.65
N ALA A 309 -5.90 15.28 -23.64
CA ALA A 309 -5.87 13.94 -24.22
C ALA A 309 -5.90 14.05 -25.75
N PRO A 310 -5.22 13.16 -26.50
CA PRO A 310 -5.66 12.84 -27.86
C PRO A 310 -7.03 12.14 -27.85
#